data_AF-A0AAD3XCF9-F1
#
_entry.id   AF-A0AAD3XCF9-F1
#
_cell.length_a   1.000
_cell.length_b   1.000
_cell.length_c   1.000
_cell.angle_alpha   90.00
_cell.angle_beta   90.00
_cell.angle_gamma   90.00
#
_symmetry.space_group_name_H-M   'P 1'
#
loop_
_entity.id
_entity.type
_entity.pdbx_description
1 polymer ?
#
loop_
_entity_poly.entity_id
_entity_poly.type
_entity_poly.pdbx_seq_one_letter_code
_entity_poly.pdbx_strand_id
1 'polypeptide(L)'
;MDVLKKWKVNTLFERWKKRHTFVDDVNIITKLLLGIALFFFIIFIHNFDFMIYIVILMFMFLLLFNGTEFKITAIFILVTTLFALMSSLFMILYGDGEHMLVKFGILQISTESIVRGLHLSMRTITVSMFGILIALTSQIVMIFYSLMQHLKVKPKFAYAFMAAIRMVPLIISSLIQLRRSLKMRYQMIDASNYKGIKRLNHLVIPLLSQNIRRAHQLSVAMESKGFKDGPRTYYYRVPFSYKDIVFIACILIIITLSFVLSSYLPITGIHDVRFGQLD
;
A
#
# COMPACT_ATOMS: atom_id res chain seq x y z
N MET A 1 25.86 16.71 -10.99
CA MET A 1 24.92 16.32 -9.91
C MET A 1 23.89 17.42 -9.58
N ASP A 2 24.07 18.66 -10.07
CA ASP A 2 23.23 19.82 -9.72
C ASP A 2 22.04 20.13 -10.62
N VAL A 3 21.94 19.54 -11.81
CA VAL A 3 20.85 19.83 -12.76
C VAL A 3 19.53 19.14 -12.37
N LEU A 4 19.58 18.09 -11.53
CA LEU A 4 18.41 17.38 -11.01
C LEU A 4 17.69 18.11 -9.86
N LYS A 5 18.30 19.17 -9.30
CA LYS A 5 17.72 19.91 -8.16
C LYS A 5 16.60 20.87 -8.57
N LYS A 6 16.54 21.25 -9.86
CA LYS A 6 15.68 22.34 -10.38
C LYS A 6 14.28 21.89 -10.81
N TRP A 7 14.05 20.59 -10.98
CA TRP A 7 12.73 20.00 -11.26
C TRP A 7 12.20 19.21 -10.06
N LYS A 8 12.19 19.85 -8.88
CA LYS A 8 11.46 19.37 -7.71
C LYS A 8 9.96 19.45 -7.97
N VAL A 9 9.42 18.51 -8.74
CA VAL A 9 8.07 18.03 -8.50
C VAL A 9 8.16 17.35 -7.14
N ASN A 10 7.95 18.13 -6.08
CA ASN A 10 7.84 17.63 -4.71
C ASN A 10 6.71 16.61 -4.70
N THR A 11 7.01 15.34 -4.98
CA THR A 11 6.09 14.27 -4.65
C THR A 11 5.94 14.34 -3.12
N LEU A 12 4.70 14.29 -2.62
CA LEU A 12 4.45 14.35 -1.17
C LEU A 12 5.37 13.40 -0.39
N PHE A 13 5.68 12.24 -1.00
CA PHE A 13 6.57 11.21 -0.49
C PHE A 13 8.00 11.69 -0.22
N GLU A 14 8.61 12.51 -1.09
CA GLU A 14 9.96 13.03 -0.82
C GLU A 14 10.00 14.00 0.36
N ARG A 15 8.88 14.70 0.63
CA ARG A 15 8.79 15.58 1.81
C ARG A 15 8.67 14.80 3.12
N TRP A 16 8.20 13.56 3.05
CA TRP A 16 7.93 12.73 4.24
C TRP A 16 9.15 11.91 4.70
N LYS A 17 10.20 11.88 3.89
CA LYS A 17 11.40 11.08 4.15
C LYS A 17 12.42 11.89 4.94
N LYS A 18 12.84 11.38 6.10
CA LYS A 18 13.85 12.01 6.96
C LYS A 18 15.23 11.38 6.82
N ARG A 19 15.27 10.06 6.71
CA ARG A 19 16.51 9.28 6.55
C ARG A 19 16.34 8.24 5.47
N HIS A 20 17.40 8.01 4.71
CA HIS A 20 17.49 6.87 3.82
C HIS A 20 17.92 5.65 4.63
N THR A 21 17.19 4.56 4.47
CA THR A 21 17.44 3.29 5.14
C THR A 21 17.77 2.22 4.12
N PHE A 22 18.44 1.14 4.53
CA PHE A 22 18.76 0.03 3.63
C PHE A 22 17.52 -0.54 2.91
N VAL A 23 16.35 -0.52 3.56
CA VAL A 23 15.07 -0.99 2.99
C VAL A 23 14.71 -0.19 1.74
N ASP A 24 15.11 1.06 1.60
CA ASP A 24 14.82 1.88 0.43
C ASP A 24 15.51 1.36 -0.84
N ASP A 25 16.68 0.75 -0.66
CA ASP A 25 17.51 0.26 -1.76
C ASP A 25 17.19 -1.20 -2.12
N VAL A 26 16.36 -1.88 -1.34
CA VAL A 26 15.90 -3.25 -1.61
C VAL A 26 15.03 -3.26 -2.86
N ASN A 27 15.24 -4.26 -3.72
CA ASN A 27 14.45 -4.40 -4.94
C ASN A 27 12.97 -4.56 -4.59
N ILE A 28 12.13 -3.79 -5.28
CA ILE A 28 10.69 -3.75 -4.99
C ILE A 28 10.01 -5.09 -5.29
N ILE A 29 10.50 -5.86 -6.27
CA ILE A 29 9.97 -7.22 -6.50
C ILE A 29 10.19 -8.09 -5.27
N THR A 30 11.36 -8.02 -4.65
CA THR A 30 11.65 -8.76 -3.41
C THR A 30 10.65 -8.39 -2.32
N LYS A 31 10.40 -7.09 -2.12
CA LYS A 31 9.42 -6.64 -1.13
C LYS A 31 8.01 -7.13 -1.45
N LEU A 32 7.58 -7.04 -2.71
CA LEU A 32 6.24 -7.47 -3.14
C LEU A 32 6.04 -8.98 -2.99
N LEU A 33 7.00 -9.79 -3.48
CA LEU A 33 6.95 -11.24 -3.34
C LEU A 33 6.93 -11.65 -1.88
N LEU A 34 7.76 -11.02 -1.06
CA LEU A 34 7.82 -11.30 0.37
C LEU A 34 6.55 -10.86 1.08
N GLY A 35 5.93 -9.75 0.68
CA GLY A 35 4.62 -9.32 1.20
C GLY A 35 3.50 -10.30 0.86
N ILE A 36 3.48 -10.84 -0.36
CA ILE A 36 2.54 -11.88 -0.78
C ILE A 36 2.77 -13.17 0.02
N ALA A 37 4.03 -13.61 0.14
CA ALA A 37 4.39 -14.80 0.91
C ALA A 37 4.00 -14.65 2.39
N LEU A 38 4.29 -13.50 2.98
CA LEU A 38 3.94 -13.17 4.36
C LEU A 38 2.42 -13.12 4.57
N PHE A 39 1.66 -12.59 3.62
CA PHE A 39 0.19 -12.63 3.67
C PHE A 39 -0.35 -14.06 3.73
N PHE A 40 0.09 -14.94 2.82
CA PHE A 40 -0.32 -16.34 2.84
C PHE A 40 0.13 -17.04 4.12
N PHE A 41 1.37 -16.83 4.55
CA PHE A 41 1.91 -17.41 5.78
C PHE A 41 1.06 -17.03 7.01
N ILE A 42 0.71 -15.75 7.16
CA ILE A 42 -0.08 -15.24 8.29
C ILE A 42 -1.49 -15.85 8.35
N ILE A 43 -2.09 -16.17 7.21
CA ILE A 43 -3.41 -16.83 7.17
C ILE A 43 -3.35 -18.23 7.80
N PHE A 44 -2.25 -18.97 7.59
CA PHE A 44 -2.08 -20.32 8.11
C PHE A 44 -1.66 -20.37 9.58
N ILE A 45 -1.31 -19.24 10.20
CA ILE A 45 -1.01 -19.16 11.63
C ILE A 45 -2.31 -19.20 12.42
N HIS A 46 -2.43 -20.15 13.35
CA HIS A 46 -3.59 -20.27 14.24
C HIS A 46 -3.27 -20.01 15.71
N ASN A 47 -1.98 -19.95 16.06
CA ASN A 47 -1.52 -19.73 17.43
C ASN A 47 -1.60 -18.25 17.79
N PHE A 48 -2.30 -17.92 18.89
CA PHE A 48 -2.57 -16.54 19.28
C PHE A 48 -1.30 -15.81 19.72
N ASP A 49 -0.52 -16.44 20.60
CA ASP A 49 0.73 -15.88 21.13
C ASP A 49 1.74 -15.60 20.02
N PHE A 50 1.86 -16.50 19.04
CA PHE A 50 2.74 -16.31 17.89
C PHE A 50 2.35 -15.05 17.08
N MET A 51 1.05 -14.81 16.92
CA MET A 51 0.55 -13.63 16.22
C MET A 51 0.88 -12.33 16.99
N ILE A 52 0.76 -12.31 18.32
CA ILE A 52 1.14 -11.16 19.15
C ILE A 52 2.61 -10.79 18.92
N TYR A 53 3.51 -11.78 19.00
CA TYR A 53 4.94 -11.54 18.82
C TYR A 53 5.27 -11.05 17.41
N ILE A 54 4.61 -11.56 16.38
CA ILE A 54 4.81 -11.07 15.00
C ILE A 54 4.38 -9.60 14.90
N VAL A 55 3.23 -9.23 15.45
CA VAL A 55 2.75 -7.83 15.44
C VAL A 55 3.78 -6.91 16.09
N ILE A 56 4.27 -7.27 17.28
CA ILE A 56 5.22 -6.45 18.04
C ILE A 56 6.55 -6.30 17.29
N LEU A 57 7.13 -7.41 16.80
CA LEU A 57 8.39 -7.37 16.06
C LEU A 57 8.26 -6.64 14.72
N MET A 58 7.15 -6.81 14.01
CA MET A 58 6.88 -6.09 12.77
C MET A 58 6.69 -4.58 13.02
N PHE A 59 6.02 -4.21 14.10
CA PHE A 59 5.89 -2.81 14.52
C PHE A 59 7.25 -2.20 14.84
N MET A 60 8.10 -2.90 15.60
CA MET A 60 9.47 -2.46 15.89
C MET A 60 10.28 -2.32 14.60
N PHE A 61 10.20 -3.30 13.70
CA PHE A 61 10.90 -3.28 12.42
C PHE A 61 10.47 -2.09 11.56
N LEU A 62 9.17 -1.79 11.49
CA LEU A 62 8.62 -0.64 10.79
C LEU A 62 9.17 0.67 11.37
N LEU A 63 9.15 0.86 12.69
CA LEU A 63 9.64 2.09 13.32
C LEU A 63 11.16 2.29 13.11
N LEU A 64 11.93 1.20 13.14
CA LEU A 64 13.38 1.26 12.97
C LEU A 64 13.76 1.55 11.52
N PHE A 65 13.11 0.90 10.54
CA PHE A 65 13.63 0.89 9.16
C PHE A 65 12.82 1.65 8.10
N ASN A 66 11.69 2.26 8.46
CA ASN A 66 10.88 3.04 7.50
C ASN A 66 11.56 4.37 7.10
N GLY A 67 12.26 5.03 8.03
CA GLY A 67 13.03 6.26 7.76
C GLY A 67 12.21 7.52 7.43
N THR A 68 10.88 7.44 7.51
CA THR A 68 9.95 8.55 7.34
C THR A 68 9.62 9.25 8.67
N GLU A 69 8.94 10.40 8.61
CA GLU A 69 8.52 11.09 9.82
C GLU A 69 7.59 10.23 10.69
N PHE A 70 7.88 10.15 11.98
CA PHE A 70 7.07 9.37 12.92
C PHE A 70 5.60 9.76 12.90
N LYS A 71 5.28 11.07 12.78
CA LYS A 71 3.89 11.56 12.71
C LYS A 71 3.12 10.92 11.55
N ILE A 72 3.76 10.76 10.40
CA ILE A 72 3.13 10.23 9.19
C ILE A 72 2.95 8.72 9.33
N THR A 73 4.00 8.03 9.78
CA THR A 73 3.94 6.60 10.06
C THR A 73 2.85 6.29 11.09
N ALA A 74 2.75 7.07 12.17
CA ALA A 74 1.74 6.93 13.19
C ALA A 74 0.31 7.15 12.65
N ILE A 75 0.11 8.11 11.74
CA ILE A 75 -1.19 8.30 11.07
C ILE A 75 -1.58 7.06 10.27
N PHE A 76 -0.65 6.49 9.47
CA PHE A 76 -0.94 5.27 8.72
C PHE A 76 -1.24 4.09 9.64
N ILE A 77 -0.45 3.91 10.70
CA ILE A 77 -0.68 2.85 11.69
C ILE A 77 -2.05 3.03 12.33
N LEU A 78 -2.40 4.24 12.80
CA LEU A 78 -3.70 4.56 13.39
C LEU A 78 -4.86 4.24 12.44
N VAL A 79 -4.75 4.63 11.16
CA VAL A 79 -5.80 4.34 10.17
C VAL A 79 -5.94 2.83 9.97
N THR A 80 -4.83 2.10 9.87
CA THR A 80 -4.86 0.65 9.69
C THR A 80 -5.35 -0.11 10.92
N THR A 81 -5.02 0.36 12.13
CA THR A 81 -5.52 -0.24 13.37
C THR A 81 -7.01 0.02 13.55
N LEU A 82 -7.50 1.23 13.24
CA LEU A 82 -8.94 1.51 13.22
C LEU A 82 -9.69 0.60 12.24
N PHE A 83 -9.14 0.41 11.04
CA PHE A 83 -9.72 -0.52 10.06
C PHE A 83 -9.72 -1.97 10.55
N ALA A 84 -8.62 -2.42 11.17
CA ALA A 84 -8.51 -3.75 11.74
C ALA A 84 -9.48 -3.98 12.91
N LEU A 85 -9.68 -2.97 13.77
CA LEU A 85 -10.65 -3.02 14.87
C LEU A 85 -12.08 -3.06 14.35
N MET A 86 -12.41 -2.28 13.31
CA MET A 86 -13.72 -2.36 12.67
C MET A 86 -13.97 -3.75 12.07
N SER A 87 -12.98 -4.31 11.38
CA SER A 87 -13.10 -5.68 10.84
C SER A 87 -13.25 -6.72 11.95
N SER A 88 -12.50 -6.58 13.04
CA SER A 88 -12.60 -7.44 14.21
C SER A 88 -13.97 -7.36 14.86
N LEU A 89 -14.54 -6.16 14.96
CA LEU A 89 -15.83 -5.96 15.61
C LEU A 89 -16.94 -6.78 14.93
N PHE A 90 -16.94 -6.88 13.60
CA PHE A 90 -17.87 -7.76 12.89
C PHE A 90 -17.69 -9.23 13.25
N MET A 91 -16.44 -9.70 13.38
CA MET A 91 -16.17 -11.08 13.81
C MET A 91 -16.60 -11.34 15.26
N ILE A 92 -16.47 -10.34 16.14
CA ILE A 92 -16.85 -10.46 17.55
C ILE A 92 -18.38 -10.48 17.72
N LEU A 93 -19.10 -9.62 17.00
CA LEU A 93 -20.56 -9.43 17.15
C LEU A 93 -21.41 -10.52 16.48
N TYR A 94 -20.86 -11.19 15.46
CA TYR A 94 -21.58 -12.19 14.65
C TYR A 94 -20.87 -13.55 14.61
N GLY A 95 -19.78 -13.72 15.36
CA GLY A 95 -19.01 -14.96 15.39
C GLY A 95 -19.70 -16.02 16.25
N ASP A 96 -19.72 -17.25 15.75
CA ASP A 96 -20.28 -18.39 16.46
C ASP A 96 -19.24 -19.02 17.42
N GLY A 97 -19.71 -19.54 18.56
CA GLY A 97 -18.88 -20.17 19.60
C GLY A 97 -19.71 -20.93 20.62
N GLU A 98 -19.06 -21.80 21.39
CA GLU A 98 -19.74 -22.66 22.38
C GLU A 98 -20.07 -21.89 23.66
N HIS A 99 -19.17 -20.99 24.08
CA HIS A 99 -19.33 -20.21 25.31
C HIS A 99 -19.91 -18.82 25.04
N MET A 100 -21.24 -18.74 25.02
CA MET A 100 -21.99 -17.50 24.81
C MET A 100 -21.96 -16.58 26.03
N LEU A 101 -21.47 -15.34 25.84
CA LEU A 101 -21.46 -14.29 26.86
C LEU A 101 -22.73 -13.44 26.79
N VAL A 102 -23.08 -12.98 25.59
CA VAL A 102 -24.23 -12.11 25.34
C VAL A 102 -24.93 -12.54 24.05
N LYS A 103 -26.24 -12.74 24.12
CA LYS A 103 -27.08 -13.03 22.96
C LYS A 103 -28.25 -12.05 22.93
N PHE A 104 -28.25 -11.15 21.96
CA PHE A 104 -29.32 -10.17 21.76
C PHE A 104 -29.74 -10.15 20.29
N GLY A 105 -30.78 -10.92 19.95
CA GLY A 105 -31.26 -11.06 18.58
C GLY A 105 -30.18 -11.64 17.65
N ILE A 106 -29.79 -10.85 16.65
CA ILE A 106 -28.76 -11.21 15.66
C ILE A 106 -27.34 -11.04 16.24
N LEU A 107 -27.19 -10.25 17.32
CA LEU A 107 -25.91 -10.05 17.99
C LEU A 107 -25.61 -11.24 18.91
N GLN A 108 -24.49 -11.90 18.65
CA GLN A 108 -24.02 -13.09 19.35
C GLN A 108 -22.55 -12.90 19.66
N ILE A 109 -22.24 -12.73 20.95
CA ILE A 109 -20.87 -12.55 21.43
C ILE A 109 -20.52 -13.76 22.29
N SER A 110 -19.50 -14.50 21.85
CA SER A 110 -18.91 -15.64 22.55
C SER A 110 -17.46 -15.35 22.92
N THR A 111 -16.90 -16.14 23.84
CA THR A 111 -15.47 -15.99 24.19
C THR A 111 -14.57 -16.25 22.96
N GLU A 112 -14.98 -17.19 22.12
CA GLU A 112 -14.31 -17.63 20.91
C GLU A 112 -14.42 -16.57 19.82
N SER A 113 -15.56 -15.88 19.70
CA SER A 113 -15.72 -14.77 18.75
C SER A 113 -14.79 -13.61 19.10
N ILE A 114 -14.57 -13.33 20.40
CA ILE A 114 -13.60 -12.34 20.89
C ILE A 114 -12.18 -12.71 20.48
N VAL A 115 -11.73 -13.93 20.79
CA VAL A 115 -10.37 -14.40 20.47
C VAL A 115 -10.14 -14.41 18.96
N ARG A 116 -11.10 -14.94 18.18
CA ARG A 116 -11.03 -14.96 16.71
C ARG A 116 -11.01 -13.55 16.11
N GLY A 117 -11.83 -12.63 16.65
CA GLY A 117 -11.83 -11.24 16.23
C GLY A 117 -10.50 -10.55 16.49
N LEU A 118 -9.97 -10.66 17.71
CA LEU A 118 -8.66 -10.12 18.06
C LEU A 118 -7.56 -10.69 17.16
N HIS A 119 -7.56 -12.01 16.93
CA HIS A 119 -6.60 -12.65 16.05
C HIS A 119 -6.70 -12.13 14.59
N LEU A 120 -7.92 -11.94 14.07
CA LEU A 120 -8.15 -11.32 12.77
C LEU A 120 -7.61 -9.88 12.71
N SER A 121 -7.78 -9.12 13.78
CA SER A 121 -7.25 -7.75 13.88
C SER A 121 -5.72 -7.75 13.79
N MET A 122 -5.05 -8.66 14.50
CA MET A 122 -3.59 -8.78 14.51
C MET A 122 -3.03 -9.19 13.15
N ARG A 123 -3.70 -10.11 12.44
CA ARG A 123 -3.36 -10.47 11.05
C ARG A 123 -3.43 -9.24 10.14
N THR A 124 -4.52 -8.50 10.23
CA THR A 124 -4.76 -7.30 9.41
C THR A 124 -3.72 -6.22 9.69
N ILE A 125 -3.39 -5.98 10.97
CA ILE A 125 -2.37 -5.02 11.40
C ILE A 125 -0.99 -5.42 10.85
N THR A 126 -0.60 -6.68 10.99
CA THR A 126 0.72 -7.17 10.54
C THR A 126 0.91 -6.97 9.04
N VAL A 127 -0.05 -7.42 8.24
CA VAL A 127 0.00 -7.28 6.77
C VAL A 127 0.00 -5.80 6.38
N SER A 128 -0.79 -4.98 7.08
CA SER A 128 -0.85 -3.53 6.84
C SER A 128 0.47 -2.84 7.17
N MET A 129 1.15 -3.20 8.26
CA MET A 129 2.46 -2.65 8.62
C MET A 129 3.51 -2.94 7.54
N PHE A 130 3.52 -4.16 7.01
CA PHE A 130 4.38 -4.51 5.88
C PHE A 130 4.01 -3.73 4.61
N GLY A 131 2.71 -3.54 4.34
CA GLY A 131 2.23 -2.70 3.25
C GLY A 131 2.64 -1.23 3.38
N ILE A 132 2.57 -0.65 4.58
CA ILE A 132 3.05 0.70 4.89
C ILE A 132 4.54 0.82 4.61
N LEU A 133 5.33 -0.19 5.01
CA LEU A 133 6.77 -0.24 4.73
C LEU A 133 7.03 -0.20 3.23
N ILE A 134 6.32 -1.00 2.41
CA ILE A 134 6.44 -0.94 0.94
C ILE A 134 6.08 0.45 0.43
N ALA A 135 4.93 0.98 0.84
CA ALA A 135 4.38 2.24 0.34
C ALA A 135 5.29 3.45 0.62
N LEU A 136 5.97 3.47 1.77
CA LEU A 136 6.83 4.59 2.18
C LEU A 136 8.29 4.44 1.75
N THR A 137 8.73 3.23 1.40
CA THR A 137 10.12 2.96 0.97
C THR A 137 10.28 2.80 -0.53
N SER A 138 9.20 2.60 -1.29
CA SER A 138 9.28 2.21 -2.71
C SER A 138 8.70 3.25 -3.66
N GLN A 139 9.39 3.51 -4.77
CA GLN A 139 8.87 4.38 -5.82
C GLN A 139 8.07 3.57 -6.85
N ILE A 140 6.85 4.02 -7.16
CA ILE A 140 5.94 3.32 -8.08
C ILE A 140 6.58 3.06 -9.46
N VAL A 141 7.38 4.01 -9.96
CA VAL A 141 8.06 3.88 -11.27
C VAL A 141 9.08 2.73 -11.28
N MET A 142 9.78 2.49 -10.16
CA MET A 142 10.77 1.43 -10.05
C MET A 142 10.13 0.03 -10.09
N ILE A 143 8.85 -0.11 -9.71
CA ILE A 143 8.09 -1.37 -9.86
C ILE A 143 8.12 -1.80 -11.32
N PHE A 144 7.82 -0.89 -12.25
CA PHE A 144 7.76 -1.18 -13.68
C PHE A 144 9.14 -1.52 -14.27
N TYR A 145 10.20 -0.84 -13.84
CA TYR A 145 11.56 -1.21 -14.23
C TYR A 145 11.93 -2.61 -13.76
N SER A 146 11.60 -2.93 -12.51
CA SER A 146 11.85 -4.25 -11.94
C SER A 146 11.05 -5.34 -12.65
N LEU A 147 9.76 -5.10 -12.96
CA LEU A 147 8.91 -6.02 -13.73
C LEU A 147 9.45 -6.29 -15.14
N MET A 148 9.95 -5.25 -15.82
CA MET A 148 10.55 -5.41 -17.15
C MET A 148 11.84 -6.22 -17.11
N GLN A 149 12.70 -5.99 -16.10
CA GLN A 149 14.03 -6.61 -16.03
C GLN A 149 13.99 -8.05 -15.52
N HIS A 150 13.14 -8.34 -14.53
CA HIS A 150 13.13 -9.64 -13.84
C HIS A 150 11.98 -10.54 -14.28
N LEU A 151 10.77 -10.00 -14.42
CA LEU A 151 9.58 -10.76 -14.87
C LEU A 151 9.42 -10.74 -16.40
N LYS A 152 10.33 -10.08 -17.13
CA LYS A 152 10.33 -9.96 -18.60
C LYS A 152 8.99 -9.45 -19.16
N VAL A 153 8.31 -8.58 -18.40
CA VAL A 153 7.07 -7.93 -18.86
C VAL A 153 7.38 -7.09 -20.10
N LYS A 154 6.56 -7.22 -21.16
CA LYS A 154 6.76 -6.48 -22.41
C LYS A 154 6.85 -4.97 -22.12
N PRO A 155 7.89 -4.26 -22.60
CA PRO A 155 8.09 -2.85 -22.26
C PRO A 155 6.89 -1.95 -22.60
N LYS A 156 6.13 -2.28 -23.65
CA LYS A 156 4.92 -1.55 -24.05
C LYS A 156 3.93 -1.36 -22.88
N PHE A 157 3.68 -2.39 -22.08
CA PHE A 157 2.76 -2.30 -20.93
C PHE A 157 3.36 -1.42 -19.83
N ALA A 158 4.61 -1.68 -19.45
CA ALA A 158 5.31 -0.93 -18.41
C ALA A 158 5.40 0.57 -18.74
N TYR A 159 5.72 0.93 -19.98
CA TYR A 159 5.76 2.32 -20.43
C TYR A 159 4.38 2.98 -20.47
N ALA A 160 3.32 2.25 -20.82
CA ALA A 160 1.95 2.75 -20.74
C ALA A 160 1.57 3.12 -19.29
N PHE A 161 1.87 2.24 -18.33
CA PHE A 161 1.62 2.52 -16.92
C PHE A 161 2.48 3.67 -16.38
N MET A 162 3.78 3.70 -16.71
CA MET A 162 4.66 4.80 -16.31
C MET A 162 4.19 6.15 -16.88
N ALA A 163 3.72 6.17 -18.13
CA ALA A 163 3.14 7.36 -18.75
C ALA A 163 1.85 7.78 -18.03
N ALA A 164 0.96 6.83 -17.70
CA ALA A 164 -0.27 7.09 -16.97
C ALA A 164 0.01 7.71 -15.59
N ILE A 165 0.93 7.14 -14.81
CA ILE A 165 1.32 7.66 -13.48
C ILE A 165 1.87 9.09 -13.60
N ARG A 166 2.68 9.36 -14.62
CA ARG A 166 3.21 10.69 -14.89
C ARG A 166 2.14 11.69 -15.34
N MET A 167 1.09 11.21 -16.02
CA MET A 167 -0.04 12.03 -16.43
C MET A 167 -0.98 12.40 -15.27
N VAL A 168 -1.07 11.61 -14.19
CA VAL A 168 -1.98 11.88 -13.06
C VAL A 168 -1.79 13.30 -12.47
N PRO A 169 -0.57 13.75 -12.11
CA PRO A 169 -0.37 15.13 -11.62
C PRO A 169 -0.78 16.20 -12.64
N LEU A 170 -0.56 15.95 -13.94
CA LEU A 170 -0.93 16.88 -15.02
C LEU A 170 -2.45 16.96 -15.21
N ILE A 171 -3.15 15.84 -15.05
CA ILE A 171 -4.61 15.79 -15.09
C ILE A 171 -5.20 16.56 -13.91
N ILE A 172 -4.65 16.37 -12.70
CA ILE A 172 -5.09 17.08 -11.49
C ILE A 172 -4.90 18.59 -11.64
N SER A 173 -3.73 19.05 -12.12
CA SER A 173 -3.49 20.47 -12.33
C SER A 173 -4.43 21.07 -13.38
N SER A 174 -4.69 20.34 -14.46
CA SER A 174 -5.60 20.76 -15.53
C SER A 174 -7.06 20.81 -15.05
N LEU A 175 -7.47 19.85 -14.22
CA LEU A 175 -8.78 19.84 -13.58
C LEU A 175 -8.95 21.05 -12.66
N ILE A 176 -7.95 21.39 -11.86
CA ILE A 176 -7.99 22.56 -10.98
C ILE A 176 -8.09 23.85 -11.80
N GLN A 177 -7.31 23.99 -12.88
CA GLN A 177 -7.37 25.14 -13.77
C GLN A 177 -8.74 25.25 -14.45
N LEU A 178 -9.24 24.16 -15.03
CA LEU A 178 -10.56 24.11 -15.65
C LEU A 178 -11.65 24.47 -14.66
N ARG A 179 -11.62 23.91 -13.45
CA ARG A 179 -12.59 24.24 -12.39
C ARG A 179 -12.57 25.72 -12.03
N ARG A 180 -11.40 26.36 -11.97
CA ARG A 180 -11.27 27.80 -11.72
C ARG A 180 -11.84 28.62 -12.90
N SER A 181 -11.51 28.27 -14.13
CA SER A 181 -12.02 28.95 -15.33
C SER A 181 -13.55 28.83 -15.45
N LEU A 182 -14.11 27.64 -15.20
CA LEU A 182 -15.56 27.45 -15.18
C LEU A 182 -16.19 28.22 -14.03
N LYS A 183 -15.57 28.28 -12.85
CA LYS A 183 -16.10 29.10 -11.73
C LYS A 183 -16.23 30.58 -12.14
N MET A 184 -15.24 31.14 -12.83
CA MET A 184 -15.31 32.52 -13.33
C MET A 184 -16.43 32.70 -14.37
N ARG A 185 -16.55 31.76 -15.32
CA ARG A 185 -17.57 31.81 -16.38
C ARG A 185 -18.99 31.67 -15.84
N TYR A 186 -19.20 30.76 -14.90
CA TYR A 186 -20.52 30.46 -14.33
C TYR A 186 -20.91 31.34 -13.14
N GLN A 187 -20.02 32.20 -12.64
CA GLN A 187 -20.41 33.30 -11.75
C GLN A 187 -21.30 34.33 -12.46
N MET A 188 -21.33 34.33 -13.80
CA MET A 188 -22.17 35.21 -14.63
C MET A 188 -23.45 34.52 -15.14
N ILE A 189 -23.69 33.25 -14.78
CA ILE A 189 -24.80 32.43 -15.30
C ILE A 189 -25.66 31.93 -14.13
N ASP A 190 -26.96 31.79 -14.35
CA ASP A 190 -27.92 31.30 -13.37
C ASP A 190 -27.49 29.98 -12.70
N ALA A 191 -27.57 29.92 -11.37
CA ALA A 191 -27.12 28.79 -10.58
C ALA A 191 -27.84 27.47 -10.89
N SER A 192 -29.02 27.54 -11.53
CA SER A 192 -29.79 26.38 -12.01
C SER A 192 -29.07 25.59 -13.11
N ASN A 193 -28.31 26.27 -13.99
CA ASN A 193 -27.61 25.65 -15.13
C ASN A 193 -26.30 24.96 -14.75
N TYR A 194 -25.83 25.11 -13.51
CA TYR A 194 -24.56 24.60 -13.02
C TYR A 194 -24.72 23.68 -11.79
N LYS A 195 -25.73 22.81 -11.81
CA LYS A 195 -26.00 21.82 -10.76
C LYS A 195 -25.98 20.39 -11.30
N GLY A 196 -25.70 19.43 -10.41
CA GLY A 196 -25.76 17.99 -10.68
C GLY A 196 -24.92 17.53 -11.88
N ILE A 197 -25.52 16.70 -12.73
CA ILE A 197 -24.88 16.03 -13.86
C ILE A 197 -24.41 17.01 -14.94
N LYS A 198 -25.15 18.11 -15.18
CA LYS A 198 -24.75 19.13 -16.16
C LYS A 198 -23.40 19.74 -15.80
N ARG A 199 -23.14 19.99 -14.51
CA ARG A 199 -21.85 20.48 -14.02
C ARG A 199 -20.71 19.50 -14.29
N LEU A 200 -20.97 18.20 -14.12
CA LEU A 200 -19.99 17.15 -14.41
C LEU A 200 -19.62 17.13 -15.89
N ASN A 201 -20.59 17.25 -16.79
CA ASN A 201 -20.35 17.25 -18.24
C ASN A 201 -19.41 18.40 -18.67
N HIS A 202 -19.60 19.60 -18.13
CA HIS A 202 -18.74 20.76 -18.41
C HIS A 202 -17.29 20.58 -17.91
N LEU A 203 -17.06 19.69 -16.95
CA LEU A 203 -15.72 19.36 -16.46
C LEU A 203 -15.11 18.19 -17.25
N VAL A 204 -15.86 17.11 -17.42
CA VAL A 204 -15.36 15.84 -17.96
C VAL A 204 -15.06 15.96 -19.46
N ILE A 205 -15.96 16.55 -20.24
CA ILE A 205 -15.80 16.59 -21.71
C ILE A 205 -14.53 17.37 -22.12
N PRO A 206 -14.29 18.61 -21.62
CA PRO A 206 -13.08 19.34 -21.98
C PRO A 206 -11.81 18.68 -21.44
N LEU A 207 -11.87 18.13 -20.22
CA LEU A 207 -10.74 17.43 -19.62
C LEU A 207 -10.35 16.19 -20.42
N LEU A 208 -11.33 15.39 -20.84
CA LEU A 208 -11.09 14.19 -21.65
C LEU A 208 -10.51 14.56 -23.02
N SER A 209 -11.12 15.54 -23.70
CA SER A 209 -10.62 16.05 -24.99
C SER A 209 -9.17 16.54 -24.90
N GLN A 210 -8.82 17.29 -23.85
CA GLN A 210 -7.46 17.75 -23.61
C GLN A 210 -6.49 16.58 -23.38
N ASN A 211 -6.89 15.56 -22.62
CA ASN A 211 -6.04 14.41 -22.33
C ASN A 211 -5.87 13.49 -23.55
N ILE A 212 -6.89 13.33 -24.40
CA ILE A 212 -6.77 12.63 -25.69
C ILE A 212 -5.74 13.35 -26.57
N ARG A 213 -5.81 14.67 -26.67
CA ARG A 213 -4.83 15.46 -27.43
C ARG A 213 -3.41 15.29 -26.89
N ARG A 214 -3.23 15.29 -25.57
CA ARG A 214 -1.93 15.04 -24.93
C ARG A 214 -1.41 13.63 -25.17
N ALA A 215 -2.28 12.62 -25.11
CA ALA A 215 -1.91 11.24 -25.40
C ALA A 215 -1.45 11.10 -26.85
N HIS A 216 -2.14 11.74 -27.80
CA HIS A 216 -1.73 11.79 -29.20
C HIS A 216 -0.37 12.48 -29.38
N GLN A 217 -0.17 13.66 -28.78
CA GLN A 217 1.11 14.37 -28.81
C GLN A 217 2.25 13.53 -28.22
N LEU A 218 2.01 12.84 -27.11
CA LEU A 218 2.98 11.92 -26.50
C LEU A 218 3.31 10.76 -27.45
N SER A 219 2.30 10.18 -28.10
CA SER A 219 2.50 9.10 -29.08
C SER A 219 3.38 9.56 -30.25
N VAL A 220 3.08 10.71 -30.86
CA VAL A 220 3.87 11.26 -31.96
C VAL A 220 5.31 11.56 -31.51
N ALA A 221 5.49 12.10 -30.29
CA ALA A 221 6.82 12.36 -29.72
C ALA A 221 7.60 11.08 -29.38
N MET A 222 6.91 9.98 -29.05
CA MET A 222 7.53 8.69 -28.83
C MET A 222 7.96 8.08 -30.17
N GLU A 223 7.12 8.15 -31.19
CA GLU A 223 7.42 7.67 -32.54
C GLU A 223 8.60 8.43 -33.16
N SER A 224 8.64 9.76 -33.04
CA SER A 224 9.75 10.58 -33.54
C SER A 224 11.10 10.27 -32.86
N LYS A 225 11.08 9.78 -31.62
CA LYS A 225 12.25 9.26 -30.91
C LYS A 225 12.59 7.81 -31.24
N GLY A 226 11.95 7.23 -32.25
CA GLY A 226 12.18 5.84 -32.68
C GLY A 226 11.62 4.81 -31.69
N PHE A 227 10.57 5.15 -30.93
CA PHE A 227 9.96 4.19 -30.00
C PHE A 227 9.17 3.11 -30.76
N LYS A 228 9.85 2.02 -31.11
CA LYS A 228 9.28 0.83 -31.78
C LYS A 228 9.31 -0.41 -30.90
N ASP A 229 8.55 -1.44 -31.26
CA ASP A 229 8.63 -2.74 -30.58
C ASP A 229 9.99 -3.42 -30.88
N GLY A 230 10.64 -3.97 -29.85
CA GLY A 230 11.95 -4.58 -29.98
C GLY A 230 12.74 -4.63 -28.65
N PRO A 231 13.95 -5.21 -28.65
CA PRO A 231 14.83 -5.22 -27.49
C PRO A 231 15.19 -3.78 -27.10
N ARG A 232 15.20 -3.48 -25.79
CA ARG A 232 15.45 -2.14 -25.25
C ARG A 232 16.55 -2.16 -24.20
N THR A 233 17.34 -1.11 -24.18
CA THR A 233 18.26 -0.80 -23.08
C THR A 233 17.55 0.01 -22.01
N TYR A 234 17.79 -0.31 -20.74
CA TYR A 234 17.19 0.38 -19.61
C TYR A 234 18.17 1.39 -19.02
N TYR A 235 17.73 2.64 -18.85
CA TYR A 235 18.51 3.67 -18.18
C TYR A 235 18.64 3.39 -16.67
N TYR A 236 17.51 3.08 -16.01
CA TYR A 236 17.52 2.65 -14.62
C TYR A 236 17.66 1.13 -14.56
N ARG A 237 18.74 0.64 -13.97
CA ARG A 237 18.92 -0.78 -13.65
C ARG A 237 18.51 -1.04 -12.20
N VAL A 238 17.78 -2.13 -11.97
CA VAL A 238 17.30 -2.53 -10.64
C VAL A 238 17.84 -3.93 -10.35
N PRO A 239 19.17 -4.13 -10.19
CA PRO A 239 19.71 -5.46 -9.94
C PRO A 239 19.28 -5.98 -8.56
N PHE A 240 19.23 -7.31 -8.42
CA PHE A 240 19.22 -7.92 -7.09
C PHE A 240 20.56 -7.63 -6.40
N SER A 241 20.49 -7.15 -5.17
CA SER A 241 21.63 -6.75 -4.36
C SER A 241 21.71 -7.59 -3.09
N TYR A 242 22.86 -7.58 -2.42
CA TYR A 242 23.02 -8.23 -1.11
C TYR A 242 21.98 -7.71 -0.08
N LYS A 243 21.50 -6.47 -0.26
CA LYS A 243 20.45 -5.86 0.57
C LYS A 243 19.12 -6.63 0.50
N ASP A 244 18.82 -7.27 -0.64
CA ASP A 244 17.64 -8.13 -0.78
C ASP A 244 17.73 -9.35 0.12
N ILE A 245 18.91 -9.97 0.17
CA ILE A 245 19.19 -11.13 1.02
C ILE A 245 19.10 -10.74 2.50
N VAL A 246 19.69 -9.60 2.88
CA VAL A 246 19.59 -9.06 4.25
C VAL A 246 18.13 -8.79 4.62
N PHE A 247 17.34 -8.23 3.71
CA PHE A 247 15.92 -7.97 3.97
C PHE A 247 15.11 -9.26 4.17
N ILE A 248 15.32 -10.27 3.33
CA ILE A 248 14.70 -11.60 3.48
C ILE A 248 15.11 -12.21 4.84
N ALA A 249 16.40 -12.15 5.17
CA ALA A 249 16.92 -12.66 6.43
C ALA A 249 16.28 -11.94 7.64
N CYS A 250 16.12 -10.63 7.60
CA CYS A 250 15.44 -9.88 8.67
C CYS A 250 14.00 -10.37 8.89
N ILE A 251 13.24 -10.63 7.83
CA ILE A 251 11.87 -11.11 7.96
C ILE A 251 11.82 -12.55 8.47
N LEU A 252 12.71 -13.42 7.98
CA LEU A 252 12.83 -14.77 8.51
C LEU A 252 13.19 -14.75 9.99
N ILE A 253 14.12 -13.88 10.41
CA ILE A 253 14.47 -13.68 11.82
C ILE A 253 13.26 -13.26 12.63
N ILE A 254 12.44 -12.32 12.14
CA ILE A 254 11.20 -11.91 12.82
C ILE A 254 10.28 -13.12 13.01
N ILE A 255 10.04 -13.91 11.97
CA ILE A 255 9.19 -15.11 12.03
C ILE A 255 9.75 -16.14 13.02
N THR A 256 11.04 -16.47 12.91
CA THR A 256 11.66 -17.47 13.80
C THR A 256 11.72 -16.99 15.24
N LEU A 257 12.03 -15.71 15.47
CA LEU A 257 12.09 -15.13 16.81
C LEU A 257 10.71 -15.08 17.45
N SER A 258 9.67 -14.71 16.68
CA SER A 258 8.29 -14.79 17.16
C SER A 258 7.89 -16.21 17.55
N PHE A 259 8.33 -17.22 16.79
CA PHE A 259 8.00 -18.62 17.06
C PHE A 259 8.70 -19.09 18.35
N VAL A 260 9.99 -18.80 18.47
CA VAL A 260 10.81 -19.08 19.65
C VAL A 260 10.22 -18.41 20.89
N LEU A 261 9.93 -17.10 20.82
CA LEU A 261 9.33 -16.36 21.94
C LEU A 261 7.97 -16.94 22.33
N SER A 262 7.13 -17.27 21.36
CA SER A 262 5.84 -17.92 21.62
C SER A 262 5.98 -19.28 22.30
N SER A 263 7.08 -20.02 22.07
CA SER A 263 7.31 -21.33 22.68
C SER A 263 7.85 -21.26 24.11
N TYR A 264 8.66 -20.24 24.44
CA TYR A 264 9.28 -20.08 25.76
C TYR A 264 8.48 -19.16 26.70
N LEU A 265 7.73 -18.21 26.15
CA LEU A 265 6.98 -17.19 26.90
C LEU A 265 5.53 -17.10 26.37
N PRO A 266 4.67 -18.12 26.58
CA PRO A 266 3.25 -17.98 26.27
C PRO A 266 2.63 -16.90 27.17
N ILE A 267 2.07 -15.85 26.58
CA ILE A 267 1.47 -14.72 27.33
C ILE A 267 0.03 -15.05 27.70
N THR A 268 -0.69 -15.69 26.78
CA THR A 268 -2.13 -15.98 26.91
C THR A 268 -2.45 -17.45 27.10
N GLY A 269 -1.54 -18.36 26.76
CA GLY A 269 -1.76 -19.81 26.86
C GLY A 269 -2.70 -20.35 25.77
N ILE A 270 -3.15 -19.53 24.82
CA ILE A 270 -4.09 -19.93 23.76
C ILE A 270 -3.31 -20.49 22.57
N HIS A 271 -3.25 -21.82 22.49
CA HIS A 271 -2.49 -22.53 21.46
C HIS A 271 -3.18 -22.56 20.09
N ASP A 272 -4.51 -22.74 20.01
CA ASP A 272 -5.23 -22.71 18.72
C ASP A 272 -6.55 -21.93 18.83
N VAL A 273 -6.63 -20.82 18.09
CA VAL A 273 -7.79 -19.92 18.06
C VAL A 273 -9.05 -20.57 17.44
N ARG A 274 -8.92 -21.70 16.73
CA ARG A 274 -10.07 -22.40 16.14
C ARG A 274 -10.88 -23.14 17.19
N PHE A 275 -10.22 -23.76 18.16
CA PHE A 275 -10.87 -24.65 19.11
C PHE A 275 -11.40 -23.95 20.35
N GLY A 276 -11.02 -22.69 20.59
CA GLY A 276 -11.65 -21.84 21.61
C GLY A 276 -11.49 -22.32 23.06
N GLN A 277 -10.80 -23.45 23.29
CA GLN A 277 -10.58 -24.01 24.61
C GLN A 277 -9.60 -23.11 25.36
N LEU A 278 -10.17 -22.36 26.31
CA LEU A 278 -9.46 -21.74 27.41
C LEU A 278 -9.36 -22.82 28.48
N ASP A 279 -8.21 -23.49 28.59
CA ASP A 279 -7.90 -24.35 29.75
C ASP A 279 -7.80 -23.53 31.04
#